data_AF-A0A101E6H1-F1
#
_entry.id   AF-A0A101E6H1-F1
#
_cell.length_a   1.000
_cell.length_b   1.000
_cell.length_c   1.000
_cell.angle_alpha   90.00
_cell.angle_beta   90.00
_cell.angle_gamma   90.00
#
_symmetry.space_group_name_H-M   'P 1'
#
loop_
_entity.id
_entity.type
_entity.pdbx_description
1 polymer ?
#
loop_
_entity_poly.entity_id
_entity_poly.type
_entity_poly.pdbx_seq_one_letter_code
_entity_poly.pdbx_strand_id
1 'polypeptide(L)'
;MVVRKEEGFTLIELIVTLAILGVVLSIYSSLYYSGYMSFQSTENSVDVEQNVRFAMNYIIAQLDKGPDEVVIINGGRGLEINWKDSNSNVVKSIIIKFDEKKHALYLDDNKGHELATKIYDFKVTQKGPYMINVYIKGQRNDRGLNEFSLSNDFFLRKSDVSAK
;
A
#
# COMPACT_ATOMS: atom_id res chain seq x y z
N MET A 1 -12.68 -23.12 74.31
CA MET A 1 -11.71 -23.72 73.35
C MET A 1 -12.40 -23.73 71.99
N VAL A 2 -12.00 -22.83 71.08
CA VAL A 2 -12.58 -22.75 69.74
C VAL A 2 -11.82 -23.75 68.86
N VAL A 3 -12.45 -24.86 68.50
CA VAL A 3 -11.87 -25.85 67.60
C VAL A 3 -11.92 -25.26 66.19
N ARG A 4 -10.77 -24.96 65.60
CA ARG A 4 -10.68 -24.62 64.17
C ARG A 4 -10.87 -25.91 63.37
N LYS A 5 -11.86 -25.90 62.47
CA LYS A 5 -12.04 -26.95 61.47
C LYS A 5 -10.94 -26.80 60.42
N GLU A 6 -10.04 -27.78 60.34
CA GLU A 6 -9.08 -27.91 59.24
C GLU A 6 -9.78 -28.62 58.08
N GLU A 7 -10.55 -27.87 57.28
CA GLU A 7 -11.12 -28.39 56.04
C GLU A 7 -10.11 -28.17 54.92
N GLY A 8 -9.44 -29.25 54.50
CA GLY A 8 -8.54 -29.28 53.34
C GLY A 8 -9.32 -29.47 52.03
N PHE A 9 -8.68 -29.12 50.91
CA PHE A 9 -9.28 -29.34 49.58
C PHE A 9 -9.39 -30.83 49.26
N THR A 10 -10.54 -31.21 48.71
CA THR A 10 -10.71 -32.56 48.18
C THR A 10 -10.01 -32.69 46.83
N LEU A 11 -9.56 -33.90 46.48
CA LEU A 11 -8.94 -34.16 45.18
C LEU A 11 -9.88 -33.82 44.01
N ILE A 12 -11.19 -34.04 44.19
CA ILE A 12 -12.19 -33.75 43.17
C ILE A 12 -12.36 -32.25 42.92
N GLU A 13 -12.33 -31.41 43.97
CA GLU A 13 -12.34 -29.95 43.81
C GLU A 13 -11.13 -29.46 43.02
N LEU A 14 -9.95 -30.03 43.26
CA LEU A 14 -8.75 -29.67 42.51
C LEU A 14 -8.89 -30.04 41.03
N ILE A 15 -9.41 -31.23 40.71
CA ILE A 15 -9.60 -31.66 39.32
C ILE A 15 -10.63 -30.79 38.61
N VAL A 16 -11.77 -30.50 39.26
CA VAL A 16 -12.83 -29.68 38.68
C VAL A 16 -12.35 -28.24 38.46
N THR A 17 -11.63 -27.66 39.42
CA THR A 17 -11.08 -26.30 39.28
C THR A 17 -10.04 -26.21 38.15
N LEU A 18 -9.15 -27.20 38.02
CA LEU A 18 -8.19 -27.27 36.92
C LEU A 18 -8.89 -27.45 35.56
N ALA A 19 -9.95 -28.25 35.50
CA ALA A 19 -10.73 -28.43 34.27
C ALA A 19 -11.39 -27.11 33.84
N ILE A 20 -12.03 -26.39 34.77
CA ILE A 20 -12.63 -25.08 34.50
C ILE A 20 -11.56 -24.07 34.09
N LEU A 21 -10.41 -24.04 34.79
CA LEU A 21 -9.29 -23.17 34.45
C LEU A 21 -8.80 -23.43 33.02
N GLY A 22 -8.68 -24.70 32.61
CA GLY A 22 -8.30 -25.09 31.26
C GLY A 22 -9.26 -24.56 30.19
N VAL A 23 -10.57 -24.62 30.45
CA VAL A 23 -11.59 -24.06 29.55
C VAL A 23 -11.45 -22.55 29.44
N VAL A 24 -11.32 -21.85 30.58
CA VAL A 24 -11.17 -20.38 30.60
C VAL A 24 -9.92 -19.94 29.85
N LEU A 25 -8.78 -20.60 30.09
CA LEU A 25 -7.52 -20.30 29.40
C LEU A 25 -7.61 -20.57 27.89
N SER A 26 -8.32 -21.62 27.48
CA SER A 26 -8.50 -21.96 26.06
C SER A 26 -9.31 -20.88 25.35
N ILE A 27 -10.41 -20.42 25.95
CA ILE A 27 -11.24 -19.34 25.40
C ILE A 27 -10.42 -18.05 25.30
N TYR A 28 -9.73 -17.68 26.38
CA TYR A 28 -8.90 -16.48 26.41
C TYR A 28 -7.80 -16.51 25.33
N SER A 29 -7.11 -17.64 25.21
CA SER A 29 -6.03 -17.79 24.22
C SER A 29 -6.55 -17.73 22.79
N SER A 30 -7.72 -18.33 22.52
CA SER A 30 -8.36 -18.28 21.20
C SER A 30 -8.74 -16.86 20.80
N LEU A 31 -9.38 -16.11 21.71
CA LEU A 31 -9.75 -14.73 21.47
C LEU A 31 -8.54 -13.82 21.25
N TYR A 32 -7.51 -13.97 22.09
CA TYR A 32 -6.27 -13.21 21.96
C TYR A 32 -5.57 -13.49 20.62
N TYR A 33 -5.45 -14.77 20.25
CA TYR A 33 -4.81 -15.16 18.99
C TYR A 33 -5.59 -14.66 17.77
N SER A 34 -6.92 -14.81 17.79
CA SER A 34 -7.79 -14.31 16.72
C SER A 34 -7.69 -12.79 16.57
N GLY A 35 -7.74 -12.05 17.68
CA GLY A 35 -7.59 -10.59 17.68
C GLY A 35 -6.24 -10.15 17.12
N TYR A 36 -5.15 -10.79 17.57
CA TYR A 36 -3.80 -10.48 17.10
C TYR A 36 -3.62 -10.74 15.60
N MET A 37 -4.12 -11.87 15.10
CA MET A 37 -4.06 -12.20 13.66
C MET A 37 -4.90 -11.22 12.83
N SER A 38 -6.07 -10.82 13.33
CA SER A 38 -6.94 -9.83 12.67
C SER A 38 -6.30 -8.44 12.63
N PHE A 39 -5.62 -8.04 13.70
CA PHE A 39 -4.92 -6.76 13.74
C PHE A 39 -3.79 -6.73 12.71
N GLN A 40 -2.92 -7.74 12.70
CA GLN A 40 -1.82 -7.81 11.75
C GLN A 40 -2.29 -7.89 10.29
N SER A 41 -3.35 -8.64 9.98
CA SER A 41 -3.86 -8.71 8.60
C SER A 41 -4.41 -7.36 8.13
N THR A 42 -5.06 -6.61 9.03
CA THR A 42 -5.61 -5.29 8.75
C THR A 42 -4.50 -4.26 8.55
N GLU A 43 -3.53 -4.17 9.47
CA GLU A 43 -2.40 -3.25 9.38
C GLU A 43 -1.64 -3.39 8.06
N ASN A 44 -1.33 -4.63 7.66
CA ASN A 44 -0.64 -4.88 6.40
C ASN A 44 -1.47 -4.49 5.16
N SER A 45 -2.79 -4.59 5.22
CA SER A 45 -3.66 -4.17 4.11
C SER A 45 -3.73 -2.65 4.00
N VAL A 46 -3.80 -1.97 5.15
CA VAL A 46 -3.80 -0.51 5.23
C VAL A 46 -2.51 0.08 4.68
N ASP A 47 -1.35 -0.50 5.00
CA ASP A 47 -0.05 -0.05 4.45
C ASP A 47 -0.01 -0.07 2.92
N VAL A 48 -0.44 -1.19 2.33
CA VAL A 48 -0.42 -1.38 0.86
C VAL A 48 -1.38 -0.38 0.21
N GLU A 49 -2.58 -0.23 0.76
CA GLU A 49 -3.56 0.74 0.29
C GLU A 49 -3.05 2.18 0.40
N GLN A 50 -2.42 2.54 1.52
CA GLN A 50 -1.87 3.86 1.74
C GLN A 50 -0.75 4.17 0.75
N ASN A 51 0.15 3.23 0.47
CA ASN A 51 1.23 3.40 -0.50
C ASN A 51 0.69 3.65 -1.91
N VAL A 52 -0.29 2.86 -2.35
CA VAL A 52 -0.92 3.02 -3.67
C VAL A 52 -1.67 4.35 -3.76
N ARG A 53 -2.44 4.72 -2.73
CA ARG A 53 -3.15 6.01 -2.68
C ARG A 53 -2.19 7.19 -2.66
N PHE A 54 -1.10 7.09 -1.90
CA PHE A 54 -0.09 8.15 -1.83
C PHE A 54 0.57 8.36 -3.20
N ALA A 55 1.00 7.29 -3.87
CA ALA A 55 1.57 7.38 -5.22
C ALA A 55 0.59 7.97 -6.22
N MET A 56 -0.67 7.50 -6.23
CA MET A 56 -1.70 8.01 -7.11
C MET A 56 -1.98 9.50 -6.85
N ASN A 57 -2.16 9.89 -5.60
CA ASN A 57 -2.40 11.29 -5.22
C ASN A 57 -1.23 12.19 -5.58
N TYR A 58 0.01 11.70 -5.46
CA TYR A 58 1.19 12.44 -5.89
C TYR A 58 1.14 12.69 -7.41
N ILE A 59 0.82 11.68 -8.21
CA ILE A 59 0.69 11.80 -9.67
C ILE A 59 -0.43 12.77 -10.03
N ILE A 60 -1.61 12.62 -9.40
CA ILE A 60 -2.74 13.55 -9.57
C ILE A 60 -2.27 14.98 -9.32
N ALA A 61 -1.61 15.22 -8.18
CA ALA A 61 -1.14 16.55 -7.81
C ALA A 61 -0.08 17.13 -8.76
N GLN A 62 0.72 16.32 -9.46
CA GLN A 62 1.63 16.82 -10.49
C GLN A 62 0.90 17.13 -11.80
N LEU A 63 -0.04 16.29 -12.21
CA LEU A 63 -0.82 16.50 -13.44
C LEU A 63 -1.77 17.69 -13.32
N ASP A 64 -2.38 17.90 -12.14
CA ASP A 64 -3.27 19.04 -11.87
C ASP A 64 -2.55 20.40 -11.89
N LYS A 65 -1.22 20.42 -11.78
CA LYS A 65 -0.42 21.65 -11.97
C LYS A 65 -0.41 22.13 -13.43
N GLY A 66 -0.96 21.34 -14.36
CA GLY A 66 -1.01 21.68 -15.77
C GLY A 66 0.36 21.67 -16.42
N PRO A 67 1.02 20.51 -16.55
CA PRO A 67 2.26 20.40 -17.31
C PRO A 67 2.03 20.71 -18.80
N ASP A 68 3.10 21.04 -19.51
CA ASP A 68 3.05 21.33 -20.94
C ASP A 68 3.23 20.05 -21.78
N GLU A 69 3.91 19.05 -21.23
CA GLU A 69 4.12 17.77 -21.89
C GLU A 69 4.14 16.62 -20.87
N VAL A 70 3.51 15.50 -21.25
CA VAL A 70 3.55 14.26 -20.49
C VAL A 70 4.05 13.15 -21.41
N VAL A 71 5.15 12.52 -21.03
CA VAL A 71 5.80 11.46 -21.79
C VAL A 71 5.64 10.14 -21.05
N ILE A 72 5.05 9.16 -21.72
CA ILE A 72 5.00 7.78 -21.26
C ILE A 72 6.36 7.14 -21.60
N ILE A 73 7.05 6.60 -20.60
CA ILE A 73 8.39 6.02 -20.78
C ILE A 73 8.41 4.54 -20.37
N ASN A 74 9.51 3.85 -20.72
CA ASN A 74 9.75 2.45 -20.36
C ASN A 74 8.59 1.51 -20.80
N GLY A 75 8.02 1.75 -21.99
CA GLY A 75 6.90 0.93 -22.50
C GLY A 75 5.64 0.99 -21.63
N GLY A 76 5.38 2.13 -20.98
CA GLY A 76 4.21 2.32 -20.11
C GLY A 76 4.51 2.16 -18.62
N ARG A 77 5.75 1.83 -18.23
CA ARG A 77 6.13 1.61 -16.82
C ARG A 77 6.82 2.81 -16.17
N GLY A 78 6.71 3.97 -16.79
CA GLY A 78 7.14 5.22 -16.19
C GLY A 78 6.39 6.39 -16.80
N LEU A 79 6.51 7.52 -16.12
CA LEU A 79 5.85 8.77 -16.49
C LEU A 79 6.82 9.92 -16.30
N GLU A 80 7.06 10.69 -17.35
CA GLU A 80 7.83 11.92 -17.30
C GLU A 80 6.87 13.10 -17.51
N ILE A 81 6.94 14.09 -16.63
CA ILE A 81 6.07 15.26 -16.60
C ILE A 81 6.94 16.50 -16.73
N ASN A 82 6.73 17.26 -17.80
CA ASN A 82 7.59 18.38 -18.19
C ASN A 82 6.82 19.70 -18.19
N TRP A 83 7.43 20.74 -17.61
CA TRP A 83 6.99 22.13 -17.66
C TRP A 83 7.99 22.96 -18.46
N LYS A 84 7.48 23.76 -19.39
CA LYS A 84 8.26 24.53 -20.35
C LYS A 84 8.13 26.03 -20.10
N ASP A 85 9.17 26.78 -20.48
CA ASP A 85 9.09 28.25 -20.56
C ASP A 85 8.46 28.70 -21.88
N SER A 86 8.30 30.01 -22.06
CA SER A 86 7.82 30.62 -23.30
C SER A 86 8.68 30.29 -24.53
N ASN A 87 9.94 29.89 -24.34
CA ASN A 87 10.87 29.49 -25.39
C ASN A 87 10.86 27.97 -25.62
N SER A 88 9.89 27.24 -25.05
CA SER A 88 9.74 25.78 -25.11
C SER A 88 10.88 24.98 -24.48
N ASN A 89 11.71 25.59 -23.65
CA ASN A 89 12.75 24.88 -22.89
C ASN A 89 12.14 24.24 -21.64
N VAL A 90 12.50 22.99 -21.34
CA VAL A 90 12.08 22.33 -20.11
C VAL A 90 12.73 23.01 -18.91
N VAL A 91 11.91 23.66 -18.08
CA VAL A 91 12.34 24.35 -16.85
C VAL A 91 12.26 23.41 -15.65
N LYS A 92 11.34 22.45 -15.70
CA LYS A 92 11.14 21.45 -14.67
C LYS A 92 10.71 20.14 -15.30
N SER A 93 11.29 19.04 -14.83
CA SER A 93 10.90 17.68 -15.17
C SER A 93 10.72 16.90 -13.87
N ILE A 94 9.73 16.01 -13.85
CA ILE A 94 9.59 14.97 -12.82
C ILE A 94 9.45 13.65 -13.54
N ILE A 95 10.32 12.70 -13.21
CA ILE A 95 10.32 11.36 -13.78
C ILE A 95 9.92 10.35 -12.70
N ILE A 96 8.85 9.61 -12.95
CA ILE A 96 8.35 8.52 -12.12
C ILE A 96 8.70 7.21 -12.81
N LYS A 97 9.48 6.36 -12.15
CA LYS A 97 9.90 5.05 -12.70
C LYS A 97 9.46 3.92 -11.78
N PHE A 98 8.98 2.85 -12.39
CA PHE A 98 8.71 1.60 -11.70
C PHE A 98 9.92 0.67 -11.75
N ASP A 99 10.32 0.17 -10.58
CA ASP A 99 11.32 -0.89 -10.43
C ASP A 99 10.63 -2.19 -10.01
N GLU A 100 10.55 -3.14 -10.96
CA GLU A 100 9.94 -4.46 -10.74
C GLU A 100 10.69 -5.28 -9.68
N LYS A 101 12.02 -5.12 -9.56
CA LYS A 101 12.82 -5.94 -8.64
C LYS A 101 12.71 -5.47 -7.20
N LYS A 102 12.47 -4.17 -7.01
CA LYS A 102 12.35 -3.56 -5.69
C LYS A 102 10.89 -3.36 -5.26
N HIS A 103 9.94 -3.65 -6.13
CA HIS A 103 8.52 -3.42 -5.90
C HIS A 103 8.23 -1.98 -5.44
N ALA A 104 8.81 -1.01 -6.14
CA ALA A 104 8.78 0.39 -5.73
C ALA A 104 8.70 1.36 -6.91
N LEU A 105 8.11 2.52 -6.62
CA LEU A 105 8.12 3.70 -7.49
C LEU A 105 9.19 4.68 -7.02
N TYR A 106 9.95 5.23 -7.95
CA TYR A 106 11.02 6.21 -7.68
C TYR A 106 10.75 7.52 -8.40
N LEU A 107 11.19 8.62 -7.79
CA LEU A 107 11.27 9.95 -8.40
C LEU A 107 12.69 10.24 -8.89
N ASP A 108 12.82 10.86 -10.06
CA ASP A 108 14.01 11.53 -10.59
C ASP A 108 15.37 10.87 -10.26
N ASP A 109 15.63 9.68 -10.79
CA ASP A 109 16.89 8.91 -10.63
C ASP A 109 17.49 8.86 -9.22
N ASN A 110 16.73 9.28 -8.19
CA ASN A 110 17.18 9.44 -6.82
C ASN A 110 17.21 8.06 -6.22
N LYS A 111 18.35 7.40 -6.44
CA LYS A 111 18.76 6.15 -5.81
C LYS A 111 18.81 6.36 -4.29
N GLY A 112 17.65 6.34 -3.62
CA GLY A 112 17.57 6.46 -2.17
C GLY A 112 16.19 6.79 -1.59
N HIS A 113 15.30 7.46 -2.32
CA HIS A 113 13.98 7.85 -1.80
C HIS A 113 12.85 7.32 -2.69
N GLU A 114 12.21 6.25 -2.22
CA GLU A 114 11.05 5.62 -2.85
C GLU A 114 9.82 6.52 -2.67
N LEU A 115 9.08 6.77 -3.75
CA LEU A 115 7.77 7.42 -3.68
C LEU A 115 6.76 6.53 -2.96
N ALA A 116 6.77 5.24 -3.31
CA ALA A 116 5.92 4.23 -2.70
C ALA A 116 6.56 2.85 -2.86
N THR A 117 6.39 2.02 -1.83
CA THR A 117 6.86 0.64 -1.79
C THR A 117 5.70 -0.34 -1.86
N LYS A 118 6.00 -1.63 -1.98
CA LYS A 118 4.99 -2.70 -2.13
C LYS A 118 4.13 -2.51 -3.39
N ILE A 119 4.70 -1.90 -4.43
CA ILE A 119 4.08 -1.70 -5.74
C ILE A 119 4.52 -2.83 -6.66
N TYR A 120 3.57 -3.56 -7.22
CA TYR A 120 3.80 -4.73 -8.07
C TYR A 120 3.46 -4.49 -9.53
N ASP A 121 2.67 -3.47 -9.83
CA ASP A 121 2.40 -3.06 -11.21
C ASP A 121 2.21 -1.55 -11.28
N PHE A 122 2.74 -0.96 -12.33
CA PHE A 122 2.56 0.44 -12.67
C PHE A 122 2.48 0.57 -14.17
N LYS A 123 1.34 1.05 -14.66
CA LYS A 123 1.07 1.17 -16.09
C LYS A 123 0.46 2.52 -16.39
N VAL A 124 1.03 3.21 -17.36
CA VAL A 124 0.48 4.40 -17.97
C VAL A 124 0.12 4.08 -19.41
N THR A 125 -1.13 4.32 -19.79
CA THR A 125 -1.63 4.06 -21.14
C THR A 125 -2.28 5.30 -21.70
N GLN A 126 -2.00 5.60 -22.97
CA GLN A 126 -2.70 6.67 -23.67
C GLN A 126 -4.05 6.16 -24.15
N LYS A 127 -5.14 6.80 -23.72
CA LYS A 127 -6.51 6.48 -24.13
C LYS A 127 -7.05 7.42 -25.22
N GLY A 128 -6.36 8.53 -25.47
CA GLY A 128 -6.72 9.51 -26.50
C GLY A 128 -5.66 10.60 -26.64
N PRO A 129 -5.92 11.65 -27.44
CA PRO A 129 -4.94 12.71 -27.70
C PRO A 129 -4.56 13.49 -26.43
N TYR A 130 -5.49 13.64 -25.50
CA TYR A 130 -5.33 14.40 -24.25
C TYR A 130 -5.72 13.58 -23.02
N MET A 131 -5.69 12.25 -23.11
CA MET A 131 -6.12 11.40 -22.01
C MET A 131 -5.14 10.26 -21.77
N ILE A 132 -4.72 10.14 -20.52
CA ILE A 132 -3.91 9.02 -20.05
C ILE A 132 -4.64 8.30 -18.93
N ASN A 133 -4.49 6.98 -18.86
CA ASN A 133 -4.85 6.19 -17.70
C ASN A 133 -3.59 5.86 -16.93
N VAL A 134 -3.62 6.05 -15.62
CA VAL A 134 -2.58 5.56 -14.71
C VAL A 134 -3.18 4.46 -13.87
N TYR A 135 -2.51 3.30 -13.89
CA TYR A 135 -2.84 2.13 -13.10
C TYR A 135 -1.69 1.82 -12.15
N ILE A 136 -2.01 1.58 -10.88
CA ILE A 136 -1.08 1.19 -9.83
C ILE A 136 -1.65 -0.01 -9.09
N LYS A 137 -0.86 -1.07 -8.93
CA LYS A 137 -1.17 -2.24 -8.12
C LYS A 137 -0.17 -2.37 -6.99
N GLY A 138 -0.66 -2.45 -5.76
CA GLY A 138 0.11 -2.84 -4.59
C GLY A 138 -0.27 -4.23 -4.10
N GLN A 139 0.68 -4.92 -3.47
CA GLN A 139 0.46 -6.21 -2.83
C GLN A 139 1.33 -6.31 -1.58
N ARG A 140 0.93 -7.10 -0.58
CA ARG A 140 1.74 -7.29 0.63
C ARG A 140 3.04 -8.05 0.35
N ASN A 141 2.97 -9.03 -0.53
CA ASN A 141 4.06 -9.95 -0.85
C ASN A 141 3.82 -10.63 -2.21
N ASP A 142 4.82 -11.37 -2.67
CA ASP A 142 4.82 -12.07 -3.96
C ASP A 142 3.74 -13.15 -4.11
N ARG A 143 3.03 -13.48 -3.02
CA ARG A 143 1.91 -14.43 -3.04
C ARG A 143 0.58 -13.77 -3.43
N GLY A 144 0.55 -12.46 -3.66
CA GLY A 144 -0.66 -11.72 -4.05
C GLY A 144 -1.69 -11.59 -2.92
N LEU A 145 -1.27 -11.66 -1.66
CA LEU A 145 -2.17 -11.44 -0.53
C LEU A 145 -2.36 -9.94 -0.29
N ASN A 146 -3.59 -9.53 0.04
CA ASN A 146 -4.00 -8.15 0.29
C ASN A 146 -3.63 -7.20 -0.86
N GLU A 147 -4.06 -7.56 -2.08
CA GLU A 147 -3.87 -6.70 -3.23
C GLU A 147 -4.78 -5.48 -3.15
N PHE A 148 -4.24 -4.33 -3.52
CA PHE A 148 -5.01 -3.12 -3.71
C PHE A 148 -4.57 -2.47 -5.02
N SER A 149 -5.52 -1.99 -5.81
CA SER A 149 -5.18 -1.31 -7.06
C SER A 149 -6.06 -0.11 -7.30
N LEU A 150 -5.48 0.89 -7.95
CA LEU A 150 -6.18 2.08 -8.41
C LEU A 150 -5.92 2.27 -9.90
N SER A 151 -6.96 2.67 -10.62
CA SER A 151 -6.89 3.09 -12.00
C SER A 151 -7.61 4.42 -12.12
N ASN A 152 -6.97 5.43 -12.68
CA ASN A 152 -7.59 6.74 -12.87
C ASN A 152 -7.28 7.29 -14.26
N ASP A 153 -8.29 7.92 -14.87
CA ASP A 153 -8.19 8.58 -16.17
C ASP A 153 -7.97 10.08 -15.96
N PHE A 154 -6.94 10.61 -16.60
CA PHE A 154 -6.51 11.99 -16.51
C PHE A 154 -6.72 12.70 -17.83
N PHE A 155 -7.43 13.83 -17.78
CA PHE A 155 -7.60 14.70 -18.94
C PHE A 155 -6.58 15.84 -18.90
N LEU A 156 -5.68 15.86 -19.88
CA LEU A 156 -4.56 16.78 -19.98
C LEU A 156 -4.95 17.96 -20.88
N ARG A 157 -5.56 18.99 -20.29
CA ARG A 157 -6.17 20.10 -21.05
C ARG A 157 -5.19 20.93 -21.89
N LYS A 158 -3.91 20.98 -21.51
CA LYS A 158 -2.87 21.82 -22.16
C LYS A 158 -1.58 21.06 -22.45
N SER A 159 -1.56 19.75 -22.21
CA SER A 159 -0.34 18.96 -22.30
C SER A 159 -0.37 18.09 -23.54
N ASP A 160 0.73 18.08 -24.28
CA ASP A 160 0.93 17.08 -25.32
C ASP A 160 1.27 15.73 -24.67
N VAL A 161 0.71 14.65 -25.22
CA VAL A 161 0.97 13.28 -24.77
C VAL A 161 1.81 12.57 -25.81
N SER A 162 2.99 12.10 -25.41
CA SER A 162 3.87 11.28 -26.26
C SER A 162 4.29 10.00 -25.54
N ALA A 163 4.69 8.99 -26.32
CA ALA A 163 5.19 7.72 -25.79
C ALA A 163 6.58 7.44 -26.37
N LYS A 164 7.50 7.02 -25.49
CA LYS A 164 8.89 6.65 -25.81
C LYS A 164 9.25 5.27 -25.27
#